data_AF-V5IJ37-F1
#
_entry.id   AF-V5IJ37-F1
#
_cell.length_a   1.000
_cell.length_b   1.000
_cell.length_c   1.000
_cell.angle_alpha   90.00
_cell.angle_beta   90.00
_cell.angle_gamma   90.00
#
_symmetry.space_group_name_H-M   'P 1'
#
loop_
_entity.id
_entity.type
_entity.pdbx_description
1 polymer ?
#
loop_
_entity_poly.entity_id
_entity_poly.type
_entity_poly.pdbx_seq_one_letter_code
_entity_poly.pdbx_strand_id
1 'polypeptide(L)'
;RACQLPYMEYLVERMCALCYDRAWYAKSGGCFAIKCLMERLPLRWVLSHQYLFLKALLFIMMDLTGEVSNGAVDMAKANLEKMLTLCGSPVSPEGGQEDLAEAQRKSLHEVALELVRQITSPNSCVREQAMHSLEVLARVSHQSVAQLMEPHKELLVDMIPPKKHLLRHQPLNAQIGLMEGNTFCTTLQPRLFALDLTITEHKTFFTELVSLCEAEDGALQKLPCYKGCGAAALVSLRKAALRALA
;
A
#
# COMPACT_ATOMS: atom_id res chain seq x y z
N ARG A 1 -25.47 -19.14 8.61
CA ARG A 1 -25.34 -20.17 9.68
C ARG A 1 -24.15 -21.11 9.45
N ALA A 2 -23.96 -21.72 8.28
CA ALA A 2 -22.77 -22.54 8.01
C ALA A 2 -21.43 -21.78 8.10
N CYS A 3 -21.40 -20.51 7.66
CA CYS A 3 -20.19 -19.66 7.71
C CYS A 3 -19.74 -19.27 9.13
N GLN A 4 -20.54 -19.54 10.16
CA GLN A 4 -20.21 -19.24 11.56
C GLN A 4 -19.68 -20.47 12.32
N LEU A 5 -19.52 -21.60 11.62
CA LEU A 5 -18.99 -22.81 12.22
C LEU A 5 -17.47 -22.66 12.44
N PRO A 6 -16.92 -23.16 13.55
CA PRO A 6 -15.47 -23.12 13.82
C PRO A 6 -14.61 -23.73 12.70
N TYR A 7 -15.18 -24.67 11.95
CA TYR A 7 -14.52 -25.26 10.79
C TYR A 7 -14.21 -24.24 9.69
N MET A 8 -15.07 -23.25 9.48
CA MET A 8 -14.85 -22.22 8.45
C MET A 8 -13.71 -21.28 8.84
N GLU A 9 -13.60 -20.94 10.12
CA GLU A 9 -12.48 -20.15 10.65
C GLU A 9 -11.15 -20.90 10.46
N TYR A 10 -11.12 -22.19 10.80
CA TYR A 10 -9.95 -23.04 10.57
C TYR A 10 -9.59 -23.13 9.07
N LEU A 11 -10.57 -23.34 8.21
CA LEU A 11 -10.38 -23.46 6.77
C LEU A 11 -9.77 -22.18 6.18
N VAL A 12 -10.26 -21.02 6.61
CA VAL A 12 -9.78 -19.71 6.14
C VAL A 12 -8.37 -19.42 6.63
N GLU A 13 -8.07 -19.74 7.89
CA GLU A 13 -6.72 -19.65 8.42
C GLU A 13 -5.74 -20.49 7.60
N ARG A 14 -6.08 -21.76 7.32
CA ARG A 14 -5.25 -22.66 6.52
C ARG A 14 -5.08 -22.18 5.08
N MET A 15 -6.15 -21.71 4.45
CA MET A 15 -6.11 -21.19 3.08
C MET A 15 -5.28 -19.91 2.97
N CYS A 16 -5.38 -19.00 3.96
CA CYS A 16 -4.56 -17.80 4.00
C CYS A 16 -3.09 -18.12 4.31
N ALA A 17 -2.81 -19.12 5.13
CA ALA A 17 -1.44 -19.57 5.43
C ALA A 17 -0.67 -19.97 4.17
N LEU A 18 -1.34 -20.51 3.15
CA LEU A 18 -0.72 -20.83 1.85
C LEU A 18 -0.12 -19.59 1.15
N CYS A 19 -0.66 -18.40 1.39
CA CYS A 19 -0.12 -17.14 0.85
C CYS A 19 1.28 -16.81 1.39
N TYR A 20 1.62 -17.37 2.56
CA TYR A 20 2.89 -17.15 3.26
C TYR A 20 3.88 -18.33 3.09
N ASP A 21 3.49 -19.37 2.35
CA ASP A 21 4.37 -20.49 2.05
C ASP A 21 5.51 -20.05 1.12
N ARG A 22 6.67 -20.70 1.19
CA ARG A 22 7.81 -20.39 0.32
C ARG A 22 7.51 -20.66 -1.16
N ALA A 23 6.74 -21.70 -1.48
CA ALA A 23 6.49 -22.09 -2.86
C ALA A 23 5.51 -21.17 -3.59
N TRP A 24 5.87 -20.68 -4.78
CA TRP A 24 5.03 -19.79 -5.60
C TRP A 24 3.65 -20.39 -5.93
N TYR A 25 3.59 -21.71 -6.18
CA TYR A 25 2.33 -22.39 -6.52
C TYR A 25 1.40 -22.51 -5.30
N ALA A 26 1.95 -22.64 -4.09
CA ALA A 26 1.16 -22.61 -2.85
C ALA A 26 0.56 -21.22 -2.65
N LYS A 27 1.36 -20.16 -2.86
CA LYS A 27 0.86 -18.77 -2.86
C LYS A 27 -0.24 -18.54 -3.88
N SER A 28 -0.08 -19.06 -5.09
CA SER A 28 -1.13 -19.00 -6.12
C SER A 28 -2.41 -19.74 -5.68
N GLY A 29 -2.28 -20.88 -5.01
CA GLY A 29 -3.40 -21.61 -4.42
C GLY A 29 -4.10 -20.81 -3.31
N GLY A 30 -3.35 -20.17 -2.42
CA GLY A 30 -3.89 -19.28 -1.39
C GLY A 30 -4.61 -18.07 -1.99
N CYS A 31 -4.04 -17.46 -3.03
CA CYS A 31 -4.67 -16.36 -3.77
C CYS A 31 -6.01 -16.79 -4.39
N PHE A 32 -6.03 -17.95 -5.05
CA PHE A 32 -7.26 -18.53 -5.61
C PHE A 32 -8.30 -18.86 -4.53
N ALA A 33 -7.86 -19.35 -3.37
CA ALA A 33 -8.73 -19.62 -2.25
C ALA A 33 -9.39 -18.33 -1.73
N ILE A 34 -8.62 -17.25 -1.55
CA ILE A 34 -9.16 -15.93 -1.17
C ILE A 34 -10.23 -15.48 -2.18
N LYS A 35 -9.95 -15.58 -3.50
CA LYS A 35 -10.94 -15.29 -4.55
C LYS A 35 -12.25 -16.07 -4.34
N CYS A 36 -12.15 -17.38 -4.18
CA CYS A 36 -13.32 -18.24 -3.99
C CYS A 36 -14.09 -17.91 -2.71
N LEU A 37 -13.41 -17.62 -1.61
CA LEU A 37 -14.03 -17.24 -0.35
C LEU A 37 -14.80 -15.92 -0.49
N MET A 38 -14.21 -14.92 -1.14
CA MET A 38 -14.86 -13.63 -1.39
C MET A 38 -16.07 -13.75 -2.32
N GLU A 39 -16.00 -14.60 -3.35
CA GLU A 39 -17.09 -14.79 -4.32
C GLU A 39 -18.25 -15.63 -3.78
N ARG A 40 -18.01 -16.53 -2.81
CA ARG A 40 -19.00 -17.51 -2.34
C ARG A 40 -19.57 -17.24 -0.95
N LEU A 41 -18.90 -16.42 -0.13
CA LEU A 41 -19.33 -16.17 1.24
C LEU A 41 -20.08 -14.83 1.37
N PRO A 42 -20.97 -14.70 2.38
CA PRO A 42 -21.75 -13.47 2.56
C PRO A 42 -20.85 -12.26 2.86
N LEU A 43 -21.25 -11.08 2.38
CA LEU A 43 -20.49 -9.83 2.56
C LEU A 43 -20.09 -9.56 4.02
N ARG A 44 -20.99 -9.75 4.99
CA ARG A 44 -20.67 -9.59 6.42
C ARG A 44 -19.46 -10.42 6.87
N TRP A 45 -19.34 -11.63 6.33
CA TRP A 45 -18.23 -12.54 6.64
C TRP A 45 -16.95 -12.11 5.92
N VAL A 46 -17.06 -11.63 4.68
CA VAL A 46 -15.90 -11.08 3.94
C VAL A 46 -15.36 -9.83 4.65
N LEU A 47 -16.23 -8.94 5.12
CA LEU A 47 -15.86 -7.75 5.88
C LEU A 47 -15.08 -8.09 7.16
N SER A 48 -15.46 -9.14 7.88
CA SER A 48 -14.72 -9.54 9.09
C SER A 48 -13.34 -10.14 8.81
N HIS A 49 -13.08 -10.58 7.58
CA HIS A 49 -11.80 -11.18 7.15
C HIS A 49 -11.01 -10.32 6.17
N GLN A 50 -11.54 -9.16 5.77
CA GLN A 50 -10.98 -8.31 4.73
C GLN A 50 -9.53 -7.90 5.03
N TYR A 51 -9.23 -7.56 6.29
CA TYR A 51 -7.89 -7.21 6.73
C TYR A 51 -6.90 -8.38 6.59
N LEU A 52 -7.32 -9.60 6.95
CA LEU A 52 -6.51 -10.81 6.79
C LEU A 52 -6.18 -11.06 5.31
N PHE A 53 -7.18 -10.95 4.44
CA PHE A 53 -7.01 -11.11 3.00
C PHE A 53 -6.11 -10.03 2.40
N LEU A 54 -6.27 -8.76 2.82
CA LEU A 54 -5.39 -7.67 2.42
C LEU A 54 -3.92 -8.00 2.74
N LYS A 55 -3.62 -8.38 3.98
CA LYS A 55 -2.25 -8.71 4.40
C LYS A 55 -1.67 -9.87 3.61
N ALA A 56 -2.47 -10.92 3.38
CA ALA A 56 -2.05 -12.08 2.61
C ALA A 56 -1.75 -11.72 1.13
N LEU A 57 -2.62 -10.94 0.49
CA LEU A 57 -2.43 -10.51 -0.89
C LEU A 57 -1.23 -9.58 -1.06
N LEU A 58 -1.04 -8.62 -0.14
CA LEU A 58 0.14 -7.75 -0.13
C LEU A 58 1.43 -8.53 0.12
N PHE A 59 1.40 -9.57 0.95
CA PHE A 59 2.55 -10.45 1.16
C PHE A 59 2.95 -11.19 -0.12
N ILE A 60 1.98 -11.74 -0.86
CA ILE A 60 2.25 -12.39 -2.15
C ILE A 60 2.94 -11.42 -3.10
N MET A 61 2.44 -10.19 -3.21
CA MET A 61 3.05 -9.15 -4.04
C MET A 61 4.47 -8.85 -3.59
N MET A 62 4.68 -8.66 -2.29
CA MET A 62 5.98 -8.37 -1.71
C MET A 62 7.00 -9.46 -2.02
N ASP A 63 6.64 -10.72 -1.77
CA ASP A 63 7.55 -11.87 -1.82
C ASP A 63 7.87 -12.29 -3.25
N LEU A 64 6.92 -12.16 -4.18
CA LEU A 64 7.10 -12.51 -5.59
C LEU A 64 7.54 -11.32 -6.45
N THR A 65 7.83 -10.15 -5.87
CA THR A 65 8.30 -8.98 -6.63
C THR A 65 9.62 -9.30 -7.31
N GLY A 66 9.66 -9.22 -8.64
CA GLY A 66 10.87 -9.47 -9.43
C GLY A 66 11.15 -10.94 -9.72
N GLU A 67 10.28 -11.86 -9.30
CA GLU A 67 10.33 -13.25 -9.75
C GLU A 67 9.68 -13.41 -11.14
N VAL A 68 10.00 -14.51 -11.83
CA VAL A 68 9.49 -14.81 -13.19
C VAL A 68 7.97 -15.07 -13.19
N SER A 69 7.40 -15.45 -12.05
CA SER A 69 5.99 -15.83 -11.88
C SER A 69 5.06 -14.63 -11.68
N ASN A 70 4.85 -13.82 -12.73
CA ASN A 70 3.94 -12.67 -12.66
C ASN A 70 2.46 -13.06 -12.47
N GLY A 71 2.05 -14.27 -12.88
CA GLY A 71 0.63 -14.67 -12.83
C GLY A 71 0.03 -14.68 -11.40
N ALA A 72 0.82 -15.04 -10.38
CA ALA A 72 0.35 -15.01 -8.99
C ALA A 72 0.21 -13.58 -8.45
N VAL A 73 1.14 -12.69 -8.83
CA VAL A 73 1.09 -11.26 -8.48
C VAL A 73 -0.11 -10.60 -9.14
N ASP A 74 -0.32 -10.82 -10.43
CA ASP A 74 -1.45 -10.25 -11.18
C ASP A 74 -2.79 -10.72 -10.62
N MET A 75 -2.89 -12.01 -10.27
CA MET A 75 -4.06 -12.56 -9.59
C MET A 75 -4.29 -11.89 -8.23
N ALA A 76 -3.23 -11.65 -7.46
CA ALA A 76 -3.34 -10.98 -6.17
C ALA A 76 -3.83 -9.53 -6.32
N LYS A 77 -3.33 -8.79 -7.32
CA LYS A 77 -3.76 -7.42 -7.61
C LYS A 77 -5.24 -7.37 -8.01
N ALA A 78 -5.65 -8.26 -8.93
CA ALA A 78 -7.03 -8.36 -9.36
C ALA A 78 -7.98 -8.76 -8.23
N ASN A 79 -7.57 -9.69 -7.36
CA ASN A 79 -8.35 -10.10 -6.20
C ASN A 79 -8.49 -8.96 -5.18
N LEU A 80 -7.42 -8.21 -4.93
CA LEU A 80 -7.45 -7.06 -4.04
C LEU A 80 -8.41 -5.98 -4.57
N GLU A 81 -8.33 -5.62 -5.85
CA GLU A 81 -9.24 -4.63 -6.44
C GLU A 81 -10.71 -5.08 -6.37
N LYS A 82 -11.00 -6.34 -6.68
CA LYS A 82 -12.34 -6.92 -6.53
C LYS A 82 -12.84 -6.88 -5.09
N MET A 83 -11.99 -7.24 -4.13
CA MET A 83 -12.33 -7.20 -2.71
C MET A 83 -12.70 -5.78 -2.27
N LEU A 84 -11.87 -4.79 -2.63
CA LEU A 84 -12.11 -3.40 -2.28
C LEU A 84 -13.37 -2.84 -2.95
N THR A 85 -13.65 -3.25 -4.19
CA THR A 85 -14.88 -2.86 -4.89
C THR A 85 -16.11 -3.46 -4.22
N LEU A 86 -16.08 -4.75 -3.87
CA LEU A 86 -17.16 -5.44 -3.18
C LEU A 86 -17.40 -4.86 -1.78
N CYS A 87 -16.34 -4.70 -0.99
CA CYS A 87 -16.44 -4.25 0.40
C CYS A 87 -16.59 -2.74 0.54
N GLY A 88 -16.19 -1.95 -0.45
CA GLY A 88 -16.30 -0.48 -0.44
C GLY A 88 -17.63 0.05 -0.95
N SER A 89 -18.43 -0.77 -1.64
CA SER A 89 -19.70 -0.35 -2.23
C SER A 89 -20.70 0.05 -1.13
N PRO A 90 -21.34 1.22 -1.21
CA PRO A 90 -22.18 1.73 -0.13
C PRO A 90 -23.33 0.76 0.16
N VAL A 91 -23.43 0.34 1.43
CA VAL A 91 -24.57 -0.45 1.92
C VAL A 91 -25.68 0.53 2.28
N SER A 92 -26.85 0.38 1.65
CA SER A 92 -28.02 1.22 1.97
C SER A 92 -28.42 1.03 3.44
N PRO A 93 -28.52 2.11 4.24
CA PRO A 93 -28.96 2.01 5.64
C PRO A 93 -30.47 1.71 5.77
N GLU A 94 -31.24 1.84 4.69
CA GLU A 94 -32.67 1.55 4.67
C GLU A 94 -32.91 0.02 4.69
N GLY A 95 -33.64 -0.46 5.71
CA GLY A 95 -34.05 -1.87 5.81
C GLY A 95 -33.41 -2.69 6.94
N GLY A 96 -32.86 -2.07 7.99
CA GLY A 96 -32.35 -2.78 9.16
C GLY A 96 -30.94 -3.39 8.97
N GLN A 97 -30.15 -2.85 8.04
CA GLN A 97 -28.76 -3.27 7.78
C GLN A 97 -27.71 -2.40 8.50
N GLU A 98 -28.10 -1.72 9.58
CA GLU A 98 -27.19 -0.86 10.36
C GLU A 98 -25.97 -1.63 10.90
N ASP A 99 -26.18 -2.86 11.35
CA ASP A 99 -25.14 -3.83 11.71
C ASP A 99 -24.09 -4.04 10.59
N LEU A 100 -24.54 -4.11 9.35
CA LEU A 100 -23.68 -4.38 8.20
C LEU A 100 -22.90 -3.12 7.81
N ALA A 101 -23.53 -1.94 7.89
CA ALA A 101 -22.87 -0.67 7.66
C ALA A 101 -21.79 -0.38 8.71
N GLU A 102 -22.02 -0.71 9.98
CA GLU A 102 -20.98 -0.63 11.02
C GLU A 102 -19.83 -1.59 10.73
N ALA A 103 -20.13 -2.86 10.41
CA ALA A 103 -19.11 -3.84 10.05
C ALA A 103 -18.27 -3.39 8.84
N GLN A 104 -18.92 -2.77 7.86
CA GLN A 104 -18.26 -2.19 6.69
C GLN A 104 -17.34 -1.04 7.08
N ARG A 105 -17.84 -0.05 7.83
CA ARG A 105 -17.06 1.09 8.29
C ARG A 105 -15.82 0.64 9.07
N LYS A 106 -15.98 -0.27 10.03
CA LYS A 106 -14.86 -0.79 10.82
C LYS A 106 -13.82 -1.48 9.94
N SER A 107 -14.27 -2.37 9.05
CA SER A 107 -13.38 -3.12 8.16
C SER A 107 -12.62 -2.20 7.20
N LEU A 108 -13.30 -1.24 6.59
CA LEU A 108 -12.69 -0.26 5.70
C LEU A 108 -11.69 0.65 6.42
N HIS A 109 -11.95 1.01 7.68
CA HIS A 109 -11.00 1.77 8.50
C HIS A 109 -9.70 0.98 8.74
N GLU A 110 -9.79 -0.30 9.11
CA GLU A 110 -8.60 -1.15 9.30
C GLU A 110 -7.82 -1.36 7.99
N VAL A 111 -8.53 -1.54 6.88
CA VAL A 111 -7.94 -1.67 5.53
C VAL A 111 -7.27 -0.38 5.08
N ALA A 112 -7.93 0.77 5.23
CA ALA A 112 -7.37 2.08 4.88
C ALA A 112 -6.12 2.38 5.71
N LEU A 113 -6.14 2.09 7.03
CA LEU A 113 -4.98 2.23 7.90
C LEU A 113 -3.76 1.46 7.38
N GLU A 114 -3.93 0.19 7.00
CA GLU A 114 -2.83 -0.62 6.47
C GLU A 114 -2.37 -0.14 5.10
N LEU A 115 -3.28 0.23 4.19
CA LEU A 115 -2.91 0.79 2.89
C LEU A 115 -2.11 2.09 3.04
N VAL A 116 -2.53 2.98 3.93
CA VAL A 116 -1.82 4.23 4.26
C VAL A 116 -0.41 3.93 4.77
N ARG A 117 -0.24 2.90 5.60
CA ARG A 117 1.09 2.48 6.08
C ARG A 117 2.01 2.02 4.94
N GLN A 118 1.46 1.44 3.87
CA GLN A 118 2.23 0.86 2.77
C GLN A 118 2.64 1.87 1.69
N ILE A 119 2.15 3.12 1.71
CA ILE A 119 2.49 4.12 0.68
C ILE A 119 3.97 4.54 0.69
N THR A 120 4.67 4.35 1.81
CA THR A 120 6.11 4.60 1.94
C THR A 120 6.93 3.31 1.92
N SER A 121 6.29 2.17 1.57
CA SER A 121 6.96 0.87 1.54
C SER A 121 8.17 0.89 0.60
N PRO A 122 9.31 0.26 0.97
CA PRO A 122 10.45 0.15 0.09
C PRO A 122 10.20 -0.79 -1.11
N ASN A 123 9.19 -1.67 -1.03
CA ASN A 123 8.81 -2.55 -2.14
C ASN A 123 7.90 -1.78 -3.12
N SER A 124 8.32 -1.64 -4.38
CA SER A 124 7.58 -0.88 -5.39
C SER A 124 6.22 -1.47 -5.70
N CYS A 125 6.11 -2.80 -5.87
CA CYS A 125 4.85 -3.45 -6.19
C CYS A 125 3.81 -3.23 -5.08
N VAL A 126 4.22 -3.38 -3.81
CA VAL A 126 3.35 -3.16 -2.65
C VAL A 126 2.94 -1.68 -2.55
N ARG A 127 3.89 -0.76 -2.73
CA ARG A 127 3.66 0.69 -2.67
C ARG A 127 2.68 1.17 -3.75
N GLU A 128 2.96 0.84 -5.00
CA GLU A 128 2.11 1.19 -6.15
C GLU A 128 0.70 0.60 -5.99
N GLN A 129 0.63 -0.67 -5.55
CA GLN A 129 -0.65 -1.30 -5.30
C GLN A 129 -1.41 -0.61 -4.15
N ALA A 130 -0.73 -0.20 -3.08
CA ALA A 130 -1.38 0.49 -1.98
C ALA A 130 -1.98 1.84 -2.41
N MET A 131 -1.24 2.63 -3.20
CA MET A 131 -1.72 3.88 -3.78
C MET A 131 -2.94 3.65 -4.68
N HIS A 132 -2.86 2.70 -5.61
CA HIS A 132 -3.97 2.32 -6.48
C HIS A 132 -5.19 1.82 -5.69
N SER A 133 -4.97 1.01 -4.66
CA SER A 133 -6.04 0.49 -3.79
C SER A 133 -6.76 1.60 -3.01
N LEU A 134 -6.05 2.66 -2.58
CA LEU A 134 -6.67 3.84 -1.98
C LEU A 134 -7.52 4.61 -3.01
N GLU A 135 -7.07 4.73 -4.26
CA GLU A 135 -7.84 5.34 -5.34
C GLU A 135 -9.10 4.53 -5.68
N VAL A 136 -9.00 3.20 -5.73
CA VAL A 136 -10.14 2.30 -5.92
C VAL A 136 -11.17 2.48 -4.80
N LEU A 137 -10.74 2.47 -3.53
CA LEU A 137 -11.63 2.68 -2.40
C LEU A 137 -12.29 4.06 -2.44
N ALA A 138 -11.53 5.12 -2.71
CA ALA A 138 -12.04 6.47 -2.85
C ALA A 138 -13.14 6.56 -3.92
N ARG A 139 -12.90 5.94 -5.09
CA ARG A 139 -13.87 5.87 -6.19
C ARG A 139 -15.15 5.14 -5.82
N VAL A 140 -15.03 3.99 -5.14
CA VAL A 140 -16.18 3.13 -4.79
C VAL A 140 -16.98 3.71 -3.63
N SER A 141 -16.32 4.34 -2.66
CA SER A 141 -16.95 5.00 -1.51
C SER A 141 -17.35 6.45 -1.77
N HIS A 142 -17.21 6.94 -3.01
CA HIS A 142 -17.58 8.30 -3.43
C HIS A 142 -16.98 9.43 -2.58
N GLN A 143 -15.73 9.27 -2.16
CA GLN A 143 -14.99 10.28 -1.41
C GLN A 143 -13.60 10.51 -2.01
N SER A 144 -12.95 11.61 -1.67
CA SER A 144 -11.56 11.84 -2.11
C SER A 144 -10.59 10.91 -1.38
N VAL A 145 -9.45 10.59 -2.02
CA VAL A 145 -8.36 9.85 -1.37
C VAL A 145 -7.87 10.58 -0.13
N ALA A 146 -7.80 11.92 -0.16
CA ALA A 146 -7.40 12.71 1.00
C ALA A 146 -8.35 12.52 2.19
N GLN A 147 -9.67 12.54 1.97
CA GLN A 147 -10.66 12.26 3.02
C GLN A 147 -10.55 10.84 3.57
N LEU A 148 -10.21 9.85 2.73
CA LEU A 148 -9.99 8.48 3.17
C LEU A 148 -8.74 8.36 4.06
N MET A 149 -7.68 9.11 3.75
CA MET A 149 -6.42 9.06 4.46
C MET A 149 -6.38 9.94 5.72
N GLU A 150 -7.19 10.99 5.81
CA GLU A 150 -7.18 11.96 6.91
C GLU A 150 -7.24 11.32 8.30
N PRO A 151 -8.10 10.31 8.59
CA PRO A 151 -8.15 9.66 9.90
C PRO A 151 -6.85 8.93 10.29
N HIS A 152 -5.99 8.65 9.32
CA HIS A 152 -4.77 7.86 9.46
C HIS A 152 -3.50 8.69 9.23
N LYS A 153 -3.64 10.00 9.04
CA LYS A 153 -2.56 10.93 8.70
C LYS A 153 -1.38 10.88 9.68
N GLU A 154 -1.65 10.70 10.96
CA GLU A 154 -0.63 10.61 12.02
C GLU A 154 0.43 9.53 11.77
N LEU A 155 0.09 8.45 11.05
CA LEU A 155 1.07 7.41 10.68
C LEU A 155 2.18 7.94 9.75
N LEU A 156 1.91 9.02 9.03
CA LEU A 156 2.79 9.56 7.98
C LEU A 156 3.54 10.81 8.43
N VAL A 157 3.16 11.44 9.54
CA VAL A 157 3.69 12.77 9.96
C VAL A 157 5.21 12.78 10.15
N ASP A 158 5.79 11.64 10.54
CA ASP A 158 7.25 11.48 10.69
C ASP A 158 7.98 11.12 9.39
N MET A 159 7.23 10.62 8.39
CA MET A 159 7.74 10.06 7.13
C MET A 159 7.54 11.01 5.94
N ILE A 160 6.52 11.87 5.97
CA ILE A 160 6.09 12.73 4.87
C ILE A 160 5.84 14.16 5.38
N PRO A 161 6.77 15.10 5.16
CA PRO A 161 8.17 14.88 4.79
C PRO A 161 8.97 14.15 5.89
N PRO A 162 10.09 13.46 5.57
CA PRO A 162 10.88 12.73 6.56
C PRO A 162 11.47 13.66 7.64
N LYS A 163 11.11 13.42 8.92
CA LYS A 163 11.61 14.20 10.06
C LYS A 163 12.65 13.46 10.89
N LYS A 164 12.37 12.19 11.23
CA LYS A 164 13.23 11.39 12.11
C LYS A 164 14.37 10.69 11.39
N HIS A 165 14.11 10.23 10.17
CA HIS A 165 15.05 9.45 9.38
C HIS A 165 15.34 10.18 8.07
N LEU A 166 16.54 10.79 7.99
CA LEU A 166 16.99 11.50 6.79
C LEU A 166 17.04 10.56 5.58
N LEU A 167 16.72 11.09 4.40
CA LEU A 167 16.61 10.32 3.16
C LEU A 167 17.95 9.64 2.84
N ARG A 168 19.06 10.37 2.94
CA ARG A 168 20.41 9.86 2.66
C ARG A 168 20.86 8.68 3.54
N HIS A 169 20.24 8.47 4.70
CA HIS A 169 20.56 7.35 5.60
C HIS A 169 19.77 6.08 5.25
N GLN A 170 18.79 6.18 4.36
CA GLN A 170 17.98 5.05 3.92
C GLN A 170 18.61 4.34 2.71
N PRO A 171 18.36 3.03 2.55
CA PRO A 171 18.72 2.33 1.32
C PRO A 171 17.92 2.89 0.13
N LEU A 172 18.45 2.73 -1.09
CA LEU A 172 17.90 3.30 -2.33
C LEU A 172 16.39 3.05 -2.50
N ASN A 173 15.93 1.83 -2.25
CA ASN A 173 14.51 1.45 -2.37
C ASN A 173 13.60 2.18 -1.37
N ALA A 174 14.04 2.34 -0.12
CA ALA A 174 13.33 3.11 0.89
C ALA A 174 13.33 4.62 0.58
N GLN A 175 14.43 5.15 0.03
CA GLN A 175 14.46 6.53 -0.43
C GLN A 175 13.41 6.80 -1.52
N ILE A 176 13.35 5.92 -2.53
CA ILE A 176 12.34 6.00 -3.58
C ILE A 176 10.93 5.93 -2.96
N GLY A 177 10.70 5.00 -2.02
CA GLY A 177 9.43 4.87 -1.33
C GLY A 177 8.99 6.13 -0.58
N LEU A 178 9.92 6.79 0.14
CA LEU A 178 9.64 8.04 0.84
C LEU A 178 9.34 9.20 -0.13
N MET A 179 10.10 9.32 -1.22
CA MET A 179 9.89 10.38 -2.23
C MET A 179 8.58 10.21 -2.98
N GLU A 180 8.25 8.98 -3.40
CA GLU A 180 6.99 8.69 -4.09
C GLU A 180 5.80 8.81 -3.14
N GLY A 181 5.91 8.33 -1.90
CA GLY A 181 4.89 8.54 -0.86
C GLY A 181 4.64 10.03 -0.60
N ASN A 182 5.71 10.83 -0.50
CA ASN A 182 5.59 12.28 -0.36
C ASN A 182 4.88 12.91 -1.57
N THR A 183 5.31 12.57 -2.78
CA THR A 183 4.67 13.05 -4.02
C THR A 183 3.18 12.70 -4.04
N PHE A 184 2.83 11.45 -3.72
CA PHE A 184 1.44 11.01 -3.70
C PHE A 184 0.62 11.90 -2.75
N CYS A 185 1.06 12.08 -1.51
CA CYS A 185 0.35 12.87 -0.52
C CYS A 185 0.27 14.38 -0.81
N THR A 186 1.29 14.96 -1.44
CA THR A 186 1.33 16.41 -1.77
C THR A 186 0.55 16.74 -3.04
N THR A 187 0.30 15.75 -3.90
CA THR A 187 -0.46 15.92 -5.16
C THR A 187 -1.94 15.58 -5.04
N LEU A 188 -2.38 15.01 -3.91
CA LEU A 188 -3.80 14.79 -3.62
C LEU A 188 -4.60 16.10 -3.67
N GLN A 189 -5.90 15.98 -3.97
CA GLN A 189 -6.85 17.07 -3.93
C GLN A 189 -7.98 16.74 -2.94
N PRO A 190 -8.07 17.42 -1.77
CA PRO A 190 -7.11 18.39 -1.22
C PRO A 190 -5.75 17.76 -0.84
N ARG A 191 -4.71 18.59 -0.72
CA ARG A 191 -3.37 18.12 -0.34
C ARG A 191 -3.38 17.60 1.10
N LEU A 192 -2.88 16.40 1.34
CA LEU A 192 -2.81 15.82 2.69
C LEU A 192 -1.64 16.41 3.49
N PHE A 193 -0.51 16.59 2.82
CA PHE A 193 0.70 17.20 3.36
C PHE A 193 1.18 18.33 2.45
N ALA A 194 1.89 19.29 3.03
CA ALA A 194 2.54 20.38 2.32
C ALA A 194 3.98 20.54 2.81
N LEU A 195 4.89 20.79 1.88
CA LEU A 195 6.26 21.12 2.22
C LEU A 195 6.32 22.55 2.76
N ASP A 196 6.85 22.70 3.95
CA ASP A 196 7.03 24.00 4.63
C ASP A 196 8.52 24.24 4.87
N LEU A 197 9.12 25.16 4.13
CA LEU A 197 10.55 25.48 4.19
C LEU A 197 10.95 26.26 5.45
N THR A 198 9.99 26.70 6.27
CA THR A 198 10.29 27.25 7.60
C THR A 198 10.69 26.16 8.59
N ILE A 199 10.33 24.91 8.33
CA ILE A 199 10.68 23.73 9.12
C ILE A 199 12.04 23.20 8.65
N THR A 200 12.98 23.05 9.58
CA THR A 200 14.39 22.66 9.30
C THR A 200 14.48 21.30 8.61
N GLU A 201 13.67 20.32 9.05
CA GLU A 201 13.62 18.97 8.50
C GLU A 201 13.14 18.98 7.05
N HIS A 202 12.09 19.75 6.76
CA HIS A 202 11.55 19.91 5.40
C HIS A 202 12.55 20.59 4.47
N LYS A 203 13.25 21.63 4.96
CA LYS A 203 14.33 22.29 4.22
C LYS A 203 15.49 21.33 3.94
N THR A 204 15.83 20.48 4.91
CA THR A 204 16.86 19.45 4.74
C THR A 204 16.43 18.44 3.68
N PHE A 205 15.20 17.93 3.75
CA PHE A 205 14.64 17.04 2.74
C PHE A 205 14.68 17.67 1.34
N PHE A 206 14.21 18.91 1.18
CA PHE A 206 14.27 19.65 -0.08
C PHE A 206 15.69 19.75 -0.64
N THR A 207 16.66 20.08 0.21
CA THR A 207 18.07 20.20 -0.19
C THR A 207 18.64 18.84 -0.61
N GLU A 208 18.27 17.76 0.09
CA GLU A 208 18.65 16.39 -0.29
C GLU A 208 18.06 16.01 -1.66
N LEU A 209 16.80 16.35 -1.96
CA LEU A 209 16.20 16.11 -3.27
C LEU A 209 16.92 16.84 -4.40
N VAL A 210 17.24 18.13 -4.21
CA VAL A 210 17.99 18.93 -5.21
C VAL A 210 19.38 18.32 -5.43
N SER A 211 20.07 17.96 -4.34
CA SER A 211 21.39 17.33 -4.41
C SER A 211 21.38 16.02 -5.21
N LEU A 212 20.33 15.19 -5.06
CA LEU A 212 20.17 13.95 -5.83
C LEU A 212 19.98 14.22 -7.33
N CYS A 213 19.25 15.28 -7.68
CA CYS A 213 19.01 15.67 -9.07
C CYS A 213 20.27 16.20 -9.75
N GLU A 214 21.11 16.95 -9.03
CA GLU A 214 22.31 17.60 -9.58
C GLU A 214 23.57 16.72 -9.55
N ALA A 215 23.66 15.76 -8.63
CA ALA A 215 24.85 14.94 -8.47
C ALA A 215 25.10 14.05 -9.71
N GLU A 216 26.36 13.96 -10.14
CA GLU A 216 26.80 13.01 -11.18
C GLU A 216 26.75 11.55 -10.69
N ASP A 217 26.53 10.60 -11.60
CA ASP A 217 26.49 9.15 -11.27
C ASP A 217 27.75 8.69 -10.53
N GLY A 218 28.93 9.15 -10.98
CA GLY A 218 30.20 8.80 -10.37
C GLY A 218 30.37 9.37 -8.95
N ALA A 219 29.69 10.47 -8.61
CA ALA A 219 29.66 11.01 -7.26
C ALA A 219 28.71 10.20 -6.36
N LEU A 220 27.51 9.87 -6.86
CA LEU A 220 26.55 9.04 -6.13
C LEU A 220 27.13 7.65 -5.83
N GLN A 221 27.79 7.00 -6.79
CA GLN A 221 28.36 5.67 -6.60
C GLN A 221 29.47 5.58 -5.52
N LYS A 222 30.04 6.73 -5.11
CA LYS A 222 30.98 6.79 -3.98
C LYS A 222 30.28 6.66 -2.62
N LEU A 223 28.98 6.95 -2.57
CA LEU A 223 28.19 6.87 -1.34
C LEU A 223 27.80 5.43 -1.03
N PRO A 224 27.82 5.00 0.26
CA PRO A 224 27.52 3.62 0.64
C PRO A 224 26.16 3.11 0.15
N CYS A 225 25.13 3.97 0.12
CA CYS A 225 23.76 3.62 -0.25
C CYS A 225 23.55 3.39 -1.76
N TYR A 226 24.47 3.83 -2.61
CA TYR A 226 24.38 3.69 -4.07
C TYR A 226 25.53 2.85 -4.67
N LYS A 227 26.42 2.35 -3.82
CA LYS A 227 27.56 1.54 -4.24
C LYS A 227 27.06 0.26 -4.93
N GLY A 228 27.45 0.08 -6.18
CA GLY A 228 27.03 -1.08 -6.99
C GLY A 228 25.63 -0.97 -7.60
N CYS A 229 24.92 0.14 -7.42
CA CYS A 229 23.67 0.39 -8.14
C CYS A 229 23.95 0.63 -9.64
N GLY A 230 23.22 -0.07 -10.50
CA GLY A 230 23.26 0.15 -11.95
C GLY A 230 22.63 1.50 -12.34
N ALA A 231 22.94 1.98 -13.55
CA ALA A 231 22.45 3.25 -14.06
C ALA A 231 20.90 3.37 -14.01
N ALA A 232 20.19 2.28 -14.32
CA ALA A 232 18.73 2.26 -14.26
C ALA A 232 18.16 2.58 -12.86
N ALA A 233 18.83 2.12 -11.79
CA ALA A 233 18.40 2.38 -10.41
C ALA A 233 18.60 3.85 -10.03
N LEU A 234 19.71 4.46 -10.44
CA LEU A 234 19.96 5.89 -10.22
C LEU A 234 18.99 6.78 -11.01
N VAL A 235 18.62 6.36 -12.23
CA VAL A 235 17.59 7.05 -13.01
C VAL A 235 16.23 7.01 -12.30
N SER A 236 15.83 5.86 -11.74
CA SER A 236 14.59 5.76 -10.96
C SER A 236 14.62 6.64 -9.71
N LEU A 237 15.77 6.69 -9.01
CA LEU A 237 15.98 7.58 -7.86
C LEU A 237 15.76 9.06 -8.24
N ARG A 238 16.39 9.52 -9.33
CA ARG A 238 16.24 10.92 -9.78
C ARG A 238 14.82 11.24 -10.26
N LYS A 239 14.15 10.29 -10.93
CA LYS A 239 12.74 10.47 -11.32
C LYS A 239 11.84 10.68 -10.11
N ALA A 240 12.05 9.90 -9.05
CA ALA A 240 11.31 10.06 -7.80
C ALA A 240 11.61 11.42 -7.13
N ALA A 241 12.88 11.84 -7.10
CA ALA A 241 13.29 13.13 -6.55
C ALA A 241 12.68 14.31 -7.31
N LEU A 242 12.73 14.29 -8.64
CA LEU A 242 12.15 15.32 -9.50
C LEU A 242 10.63 15.43 -9.32
N ARG A 243 9.93 14.29 -9.20
CA ARG A 243 8.48 14.28 -8.93
C ARG A 243 8.15 14.84 -7.55
N ALA A 244 8.97 14.57 -6.55
CA ALA A 244 8.77 15.10 -5.20
C ALA A 244 9.03 16.61 -5.09
N LEU A 245 9.77 17.18 -6.04
CA LEU A 245 10.03 18.63 -6.15
C LEU A 245 8.97 19.39 -6.96
N ALA A 246 8.19 18.70 -7.80
CA ALA A 246 7.18 19.28 -8.68
C ALA A 246 5.87 19.61 -7.92
#